data_AF-A0A444HBU3-F1
#
_entry.id   AF-A0A444HBU3-F1
#
_cell.length_a   1.000
_cell.length_b   1.000
_cell.length_c   1.000
_cell.angle_alpha   90.00
_cell.angle_beta   90.00
_cell.angle_gamma   90.00
#
_symmetry.space_group_name_H-M   'P 1'
#
loop_
_entity.id
_entity.type
_entity.pdbx_description
1 polymer ?
#
loop_
_entity_poly.entity_id
_entity_poly.type
_entity_poly.pdbx_seq_one_letter_code
_entity_poly.pdbx_strand_id
1 'polypeptide(L)'
;MTTTTSILKLIHMTDDEYWKEYLSRYMKWCLQFSQNKETDLQKLLANTAINNYYTARHEDLEHQAIQILKPQDGKITTELARRLYADVMVDLFTTFPKPLFDAARKLNVIGNQN
;
A
#
# COMPACT_ATOMS: atom_id res chain seq x y z
N MET A 1 21.93 22.23 2.42
CA MET A 1 20.48 21.98 2.42
C MET A 1 20.24 20.69 1.65
N THR A 2 19.97 19.58 2.34
CA THR A 2 19.60 18.33 1.67
C THR A 2 18.15 18.43 1.24
N THR A 3 17.90 18.63 -0.05
CA THR A 3 16.57 18.51 -0.63
C THR A 3 16.04 17.12 -0.32
N THR A 4 14.98 17.02 0.49
CA THR A 4 14.22 15.78 0.65
C THR A 4 13.59 15.48 -0.71
N THR A 5 14.17 14.55 -1.47
CA THR A 5 13.62 14.14 -2.76
C THR A 5 12.37 13.31 -2.49
N SER A 6 11.21 13.83 -2.88
CA SER A 6 9.93 13.09 -2.84
C SER A 6 9.96 11.95 -3.87
N ILE A 7 9.39 10.79 -3.50
CA ILE A 7 9.29 9.62 -4.39
C ILE A 7 8.60 9.98 -5.71
N LEU A 8 7.61 10.88 -5.69
CA LEU A 8 6.87 11.35 -6.86
C LEU A 8 7.78 11.93 -7.94
N LYS A 9 8.82 12.66 -7.50
CA LYS A 9 9.82 13.24 -8.40
C LYS A 9 10.69 12.15 -9.02
N LEU A 10 11.09 11.15 -8.23
CA LEU A 10 11.95 10.06 -8.68
C LEU A 10 11.25 9.13 -9.68
N ILE A 11 9.95 8.89 -9.51
CA ILE A 11 9.15 8.03 -10.40
C ILE A 11 8.39 8.82 -11.48
N HIS A 12 8.57 10.15 -11.50
CA HIS A 12 7.89 11.09 -12.38
C HIS A 12 6.37 10.86 -12.44
N MET A 13 5.72 10.83 -11.28
CA MET A 13 4.27 10.76 -11.18
C MET A 13 3.71 12.08 -10.65
N THR A 14 2.53 12.42 -11.14
CA THR A 14 1.68 13.44 -10.50
C THR A 14 1.08 12.88 -9.20
N ASP A 15 0.63 13.77 -8.31
CA ASP A 15 -0.05 13.37 -7.08
C ASP A 15 -1.29 12.50 -7.35
N ASP A 16 -2.06 12.82 -8.40
CA ASP A 16 -3.27 12.09 -8.78
C ASP A 16 -2.96 10.67 -9.28
N GLU A 17 -1.95 10.51 -10.15
CA GLU A 17 -1.49 9.19 -10.60
C GLU A 17 -1.02 8.34 -9.42
N TYR A 18 -0.22 8.93 -8.55
CA TYR A 18 0.30 8.25 -7.36
C TYR A 18 -0.84 7.82 -6.43
N TRP A 19 -1.81 8.69 -6.17
CA TRP A 19 -2.93 8.37 -5.30
C TRP A 19 -3.82 7.27 -5.88
N LYS A 20 -4.07 7.29 -7.19
CA LYS A 20 -4.77 6.20 -7.89
C LYS A 20 -4.04 4.88 -7.76
N GLU A 21 -2.72 4.87 -7.90
CA GLU A 21 -1.93 3.67 -7.70
C GLU A 21 -1.92 3.17 -6.26
N TYR A 22 -1.78 4.07 -5.29
CA TYR A 22 -1.84 3.77 -3.86
C TYR A 22 -3.16 3.08 -3.50
N LEU A 23 -4.29 3.68 -3.89
CA LEU A 23 -5.63 3.12 -3.65
C LEU A 23 -5.84 1.79 -4.38
N SER A 24 -5.36 1.69 -5.62
CA SER A 24 -5.42 0.45 -6.40
C SER A 24 -4.65 -0.69 -5.72
N ARG A 25 -3.44 -0.42 -5.22
CA ARG A 25 -2.65 -1.41 -4.46
C ARG A 25 -3.34 -1.79 -3.15
N TYR A 26 -3.85 -0.83 -2.39
CA TYR A 26 -4.58 -1.09 -1.15
C TYR A 26 -5.79 -1.98 -1.38
N MET A 27 -6.59 -1.66 -2.40
CA MET A 27 -7.76 -2.45 -2.77
C MET A 27 -7.40 -3.87 -3.20
N LYS A 28 -6.36 -4.04 -4.02
CA LYS A 28 -5.86 -5.36 -4.43
C LYS A 28 -5.37 -6.18 -3.23
N TRP A 29 -4.69 -5.53 -2.29
CA TRP A 29 -4.17 -6.17 -1.08
C TRP A 29 -5.32 -6.67 -0.19
N CYS A 30 -6.33 -5.82 0.07
CA CYS A 30 -7.53 -6.23 0.79
C CYS A 30 -8.31 -7.34 0.06
N LEU A 31 -8.39 -7.28 -1.28
CA LEU A 31 -9.06 -8.29 -2.10
C LEU A 31 -8.34 -9.65 -2.02
N GLN A 32 -7.00 -9.66 -2.10
CA GLN A 32 -6.19 -10.89 -2.02
C GLN A 32 -6.47 -11.69 -0.73
N PHE A 33 -6.74 -10.99 0.37
CA PHE A 33 -6.98 -11.61 1.68
C PHE A 33 -8.45 -11.70 2.06
N SER A 34 -9.37 -11.26 1.20
CA SER A 34 -10.81 -11.35 1.43
C SER A 34 -11.32 -12.80 1.33
N GLN A 35 -12.19 -13.21 2.25
CA GLN A 35 -12.85 -14.53 2.25
C GLN A 35 -14.14 -14.52 1.42
N ASN A 36 -14.80 -13.37 1.33
CA ASN A 36 -15.97 -13.12 0.47
C ASN A 36 -15.78 -11.77 -0.24
N LYS A 37 -15.78 -11.78 -1.57
CA LYS A 37 -15.30 -10.66 -2.39
C LYS A 37 -16.04 -9.35 -2.20
N GLU A 38 -17.31 -9.36 -1.80
CA GLU A 38 -18.07 -8.11 -1.63
C GLU A 38 -18.15 -7.66 -0.18
N THR A 39 -18.73 -8.47 0.71
CA THR A 39 -18.98 -8.05 2.11
C THR A 39 -17.70 -8.03 2.96
N ASP A 40 -16.77 -8.96 2.76
CA ASP A 40 -15.51 -8.96 3.52
C ASP A 40 -14.60 -7.83 3.02
N LEU A 41 -14.52 -7.61 1.71
CA LEU A 41 -13.72 -6.53 1.13
C LEU A 41 -14.12 -5.15 1.66
N GLN A 42 -15.42 -4.83 1.71
CA GLN A 42 -15.88 -3.55 2.27
C GLN A 42 -15.47 -3.37 3.74
N LYS A 43 -15.57 -4.44 4.55
CA LYS A 43 -15.16 -4.40 5.96
C LYS A 43 -13.65 -4.19 6.10
N LEU A 44 -12.86 -4.85 5.27
CA LEU A 44 -11.39 -4.72 5.28
C LEU A 44 -10.98 -3.30 4.88
N LEU A 45 -11.56 -2.76 3.81
CA LEU A 45 -11.28 -1.40 3.31
C LEU A 45 -11.63 -0.32 4.34
N ALA A 46 -12.75 -0.47 5.05
CA ALA A 46 -13.22 0.48 6.05
C ALA A 46 -12.52 0.34 7.42
N ASN A 47 -11.70 -0.69 7.63
CA ASN A 47 -11.08 -0.93 8.93
C ASN A 47 -9.84 -0.04 9.13
N THR A 48 -9.91 0.86 10.12
CA THR A 48 -8.82 1.81 10.43
C THR A 48 -7.51 1.11 10.80
N ALA A 49 -7.56 -0.02 11.52
CA ALA A 49 -6.34 -0.72 11.92
C ALA A 49 -5.63 -1.37 10.72
N ILE A 50 -6.40 -1.89 9.76
CA ILE A 50 -5.90 -2.40 8.48
C ILE A 50 -5.30 -1.27 7.66
N ASN A 51 -6.00 -0.13 7.54
CA ASN A 51 -5.48 1.03 6.82
C ASN A 51 -4.17 1.53 7.45
N ASN A 52 -4.12 1.69 8.77
CA ASN A 52 -2.90 2.14 9.47
C ASN A 52 -1.72 1.19 9.26
N TYR A 53 -1.97 -0.12 9.32
CA TYR A 53 -0.92 -1.12 9.05
C TYR A 53 -0.41 -1.00 7.61
N TYR A 54 -1.32 -0.90 6.65
CA TYR A 54 -0.97 -0.76 5.24
C TYR A 54 -0.17 0.53 5.00
N THR A 55 -0.61 1.67 5.54
CA THR A 55 0.09 2.95 5.43
C THR A 55 1.51 2.85 6.00
N ALA A 56 1.68 2.32 7.21
CA ALA A 56 3.00 2.19 7.82
C ALA A 56 3.93 1.30 6.98
N ARG A 57 3.42 0.16 6.48
CA ARG A 57 4.20 -0.73 5.61
C ARG A 57 4.53 -0.09 4.27
N HIS A 58 3.60 0.69 3.71
CA HIS A 58 3.82 1.44 2.48
C HIS A 58 4.92 2.48 2.67
N GLU A 59 4.90 3.26 3.75
CA GLU A 59 5.93 4.25 4.08
C GLU A 59 7.32 3.60 4.24
N ASP A 60 7.41 2.46 4.92
CA ASP A 60 8.67 1.70 5.06
C ASP A 60 9.25 1.26 3.71
N LEU A 61 8.39 0.80 2.79
CA LEU A 61 8.80 0.37 1.45
C LEU A 61 9.12 1.57 0.56
N GLU A 62 8.42 2.68 0.72
CA GLU A 62 8.71 3.93 0.03
C GLU A 62 10.09 4.46 0.41
N HIS A 63 10.42 4.45 1.71
CA HIS A 63 11.76 4.81 2.17
C HIS A 63 12.83 3.93 1.52
N GLN A 64 12.61 2.62 1.42
CA GLN A 64 13.53 1.71 0.73
C GLN A 64 13.66 2.03 -0.76
N ALA A 65 12.54 2.29 -1.44
CA ALA A 65 12.54 2.69 -2.85
C ALA A 65 13.30 4.00 -3.06
N ILE A 66 13.16 4.99 -2.17
CA ILE A 66 13.93 6.24 -2.23
C ILE A 66 15.43 5.97 -2.10
N GLN A 67 15.86 5.08 -1.20
CA GLN A 67 17.28 4.73 -1.07
C GLN A 67 17.85 4.08 -2.34
N ILE A 68 17.04 3.31 -3.07
CA ILE A 68 17.42 2.65 -4.33
C ILE A 68 17.42 3.63 -5.51
N LEU A 69 16.40 4.48 -5.60
CA LEU A 69 16.17 5.36 -6.76
C LEU A 69 16.97 6.64 -6.70
N LYS A 70 17.18 7.23 -5.52
CA LYS A 70 17.89 8.51 -5.39
C LYS A 70 19.31 8.51 -5.99
N PRO A 71 20.13 7.45 -5.83
CA PRO A 71 21.44 7.38 -6.50
C PRO A 71 21.37 7.28 -8.04
N GLN A 72 20.21 6.87 -8.57
CA GLN A 72 19.95 6.65 -9.99
C GLN A 72 19.24 7.85 -10.65
N ASP A 73 18.90 8.89 -9.89
CA ASP A 73 18.19 10.07 -10.39
C ASP A 73 18.95 10.72 -11.55
N GLY A 74 18.25 10.96 -12.66
CA GLY A 74 18.81 11.43 -13.93
C GLY A 74 19.69 10.43 -14.70
N LYS A 75 19.93 9.21 -14.18
CA LYS A 75 20.73 8.16 -14.84
C LYS A 75 19.88 7.06 -15.48
N ILE A 76 18.66 6.89 -15.01
CA ILE A 76 17.72 5.87 -15.50
C ILE A 76 16.51 6.50 -16.17
N THR A 77 15.87 5.74 -17.05
CA THR A 77 14.61 6.17 -17.67
C THR A 77 13.49 6.19 -16.63
N THR A 78 12.49 7.03 -16.86
CA THR A 78 11.26 7.06 -16.04
C THR A 78 10.58 5.70 -15.95
N GLU A 79 10.57 4.93 -17.05
CA GLU A 79 10.00 3.58 -17.07
C GLU A 79 10.74 2.63 -16.12
N LEU A 80 12.08 2.67 -16.13
CA LEU A 80 12.89 1.85 -15.24
C LEU A 80 12.73 2.29 -13.77
N ALA A 81 12.64 3.59 -13.49
CA ALA A 81 12.39 4.10 -12.15
C ALA A 81 11.04 3.60 -11.59
N ARG A 82 9.98 3.64 -12.41
CA ARG A 82 8.66 3.12 -12.05
C ARG A 82 8.66 1.61 -11.83
N ARG A 83 9.42 0.86 -12.64
CA ARG A 83 9.56 -0.59 -12.47
C ARG A 83 10.26 -0.94 -11.16
N LEU A 84 11.38 -0.30 -10.85
CA LEU A 84 12.10 -0.51 -9.58
C LEU A 84 11.23 -0.16 -8.37
N TYR A 85 10.45 0.92 -8.45
CA TYR A 85 9.47 1.25 -7.43
C TYR A 85 8.41 0.16 -7.27
N ALA A 86 7.85 -0.34 -8.38
CA ALA A 86 6.88 -1.43 -8.36
C ALA A 86 7.46 -2.71 -7.75
N ASP A 87 8.70 -3.06 -8.09
CA ASP A 87 9.41 -4.23 -7.56
C ASP A 87 9.55 -4.16 -6.03
N VAL A 88 9.88 -2.99 -5.47
CA VAL A 88 9.90 -2.77 -4.02
C VAL A 88 8.50 -2.90 -3.41
N MET A 89 7.48 -2.36 -4.09
CA MET A 89 6.10 -2.38 -3.59
C MET A 89 5.43 -3.76 -3.63
N VAL A 90 5.99 -4.74 -4.36
CA VAL A 90 5.50 -6.13 -4.36
C VAL A 90 5.49 -6.72 -2.94
N ASP A 91 6.40 -6.28 -2.07
CA ASP A 91 6.49 -6.72 -0.68
C ASP A 91 5.26 -6.37 0.18
N LEU A 92 4.38 -5.49 -0.28
CA LEU A 92 3.07 -5.30 0.35
C LEU A 92 2.26 -6.61 0.33
N PHE A 93 2.33 -7.36 -0.77
CA PHE A 93 1.49 -8.53 -1.03
C PHE A 93 2.04 -9.82 -0.42
N THR A 94 3.27 -9.81 0.11
CA THR A 94 3.91 -10.98 0.70
C THR A 94 3.53 -11.19 2.17
N THR A 95 3.08 -10.13 2.85
CA THR A 95 2.77 -10.17 4.29
C THR A 95 1.28 -10.20 4.55
N PHE A 96 0.82 -11.25 5.25
CA PHE A 96 -0.57 -11.38 5.71
C PHE A 96 -0.66 -11.22 7.24
N PRO A 97 -1.07 -10.05 7.75
CA PRO A 97 -1.25 -9.85 9.19
C PRO A 97 -2.55 -10.51 9.66
N LYS A 98 -2.57 -11.85 9.68
CA LYS A 98 -3.74 -12.67 10.00
C LYS A 98 -4.52 -12.19 11.24
N PRO A 99 -3.90 -11.86 12.39
CA PRO A 99 -4.64 -11.40 13.57
C PRO A 99 -5.45 -10.12 13.33
N LEU A 100 -4.92 -9.21 12.51
CA LEU A 100 -5.55 -7.94 12.18
C LEU A 100 -6.80 -8.15 11.30
N PHE A 101 -6.67 -9.01 10.30
CA PHE A 101 -7.77 -9.38 9.40
C PHE A 101 -8.86 -10.16 10.16
N ASP A 102 -8.47 -11.08 11.05
CA ASP A 102 -9.43 -11.83 11.85
C ASP A 102 -10.17 -10.92 12.86
N ALA A 103 -9.50 -9.91 13.42
CA ALA A 103 -10.14 -8.90 14.27
C ALA A 103 -11.11 -8.00 13.48
N ALA A 104 -10.72 -7.55 12.28
CA ALA A 104 -11.57 -6.74 11.41
C ALA A 104 -12.88 -7.44 11.02
N ARG A 105 -12.84 -8.77 10.84
CA ARG A 105 -14.02 -9.58 10.55
C ARG A 105 -14.95 -9.75 11.73
N LYS A 106 -14.40 -9.91 12.93
CA LYS A 106 -15.16 -10.11 14.19
C LYS A 106 -15.93 -8.87 14.63
N LEU A 107 -15.50 -7.67 14.26
CA LEU A 107 -16.17 -6.40 14.60
C LEU A 107 -17.62 -6.29 14.08
N ASN A 108 -18.08 -7.22 13.23
CA ASN A 108 -19.46 -7.27 12.73
C ASN A 108 -20.30 -8.44 13.27
N VAL A 109 -19.89 -9.10 14.37
CA VAL A 109 -20.72 -10.09 15.08
C VAL A 109 -21.10 -9.55 16.47
N ILE A 110 -21.70 -8.35 16.51
CA ILE A 110 -22.63 -8.00 17.59
C ILE A 110 -23.99 -7.81 16.93
N GLY A 111 -24.53 -8.91 16.42
CA GLY A 111 -25.97 -9.13 16.45
C GLY A 111 -26.29 -9.79 17.78
N ASN A 112 -26.52 -9.00 18.83
CA ASN A 112 -27.35 -9.40 19.96
C ASN A 112 -28.61 -8.55 19.84
N GLN A 113 -29.74 -9.10 19.40
CA GLN A 113 -30.64 -9.91 20.23
C GLN A 113 -30.99 -9.17 21.52
N ASN A 114 -32.00 -8.30 21.42
CA ASN A 114 -33.21 -8.33 22.23
C ASN A 114 -34.32 -7.57 21.50
#